data_AF-A0A7J6TVH1-F1
#
_entry.id   AF-A0A7J6TVH1-F1
#
_cell.length_a   1.000
_cell.length_b   1.000
_cell.length_c   1.000
_cell.angle_alpha   90.00
_cell.angle_beta   90.00
_cell.angle_gamma   90.00
#
_symmetry.space_group_name_H-M   'P 1'
#
loop_
_entity.id
_entity.type
_entity.pdbx_description
1 polymer ?
#
loop_
_entity_poly.entity_id
_entity_poly.type
_entity_poly.pdbx_seq_one_letter_code
_entity_poly.pdbx_strand_id
1 'polypeptide(L)'
;MLKMMTDASEGVPTRIRCLIINCMQEMLPVLDNTTVVGPLLKALTETTTTDSSSQVVAALGEIYEKISENLGAKLTATKVLPCVTPLMANEDLTFEQWNRINGIITGMVDRVVSWREK
;
A
#
# COMPACT_ATOMS: atom_id res chain seq x y z
N MET A 1 39.33 15.24 17.29
CA MET A 1 39.05 13.92 17.88
C MET A 1 37.66 13.52 17.39
N LEU A 2 37.60 12.67 16.37
CA LEU A 2 36.35 12.18 15.79
C LEU A 2 35.51 11.48 16.86
N LYS A 3 34.23 11.84 16.96
CA LYS A 3 33.21 11.01 17.59
C LYS A 3 32.50 10.23 16.48
N MET A 4 33.21 9.24 15.93
CA MET A 4 32.58 8.06 15.33
C MET A 4 32.22 7.10 16.48
N MET A 5 31.24 6.22 16.26
CA MET A 5 30.46 5.42 17.23
C MET A 5 29.19 6.17 17.63
N THR A 6 28.02 5.87 17.07
CA THR A 6 27.38 4.55 17.11
C THR A 6 26.52 4.23 15.87
N ASP A 7 27.03 3.34 15.01
CA ASP A 7 26.27 2.60 13.98
C ASP A 7 25.42 1.48 14.62
N ALA A 8 24.31 1.85 15.26
CA ALA A 8 23.38 0.87 15.81
C ALA A 8 21.94 1.40 15.90
N SER A 9 21.35 1.79 14.76
CA SER A 9 19.89 1.73 14.44
C SER A 9 19.47 2.65 13.29
N GLU A 10 20.30 2.87 12.26
CA GLU A 10 19.81 3.58 11.07
C GLU A 10 18.93 2.62 10.28
N GLY A 11 17.66 2.51 10.68
CA GLY A 11 16.65 1.82 9.91
C GLY A 11 16.63 2.34 8.48
N VAL A 12 16.19 1.51 7.53
CA VAL A 12 16.10 1.87 6.11
C VAL A 12 15.44 3.25 5.97
N PRO A 13 16.06 4.24 5.30
CA PRO A 13 15.48 5.57 5.16
C PRO A 13 14.08 5.48 4.53
N THR A 14 13.12 6.30 4.99
CA THR A 14 11.74 6.34 4.47
C THR A 14 11.69 6.38 2.94
N ARG A 15 12.58 7.18 2.33
CA ARG A 15 12.73 7.24 0.86
C ARG A 15 13.01 5.87 0.23
N ILE A 16 13.89 5.07 0.81
CA ILE A 16 14.22 3.73 0.30
C ILE A 16 13.03 2.79 0.50
N ARG A 17 12.28 2.89 1.60
CA ARG A 17 11.05 2.11 1.81
C ARG A 17 10.00 2.41 0.74
N CYS A 18 9.75 3.69 0.44
CA CYS A 18 8.86 4.09 -0.64
C CYS A 18 9.32 3.53 -2.00
N LEU A 19 10.63 3.56 -2.29
CA LEU A 19 11.16 2.97 -3.52
C LEU A 19 10.94 1.46 -3.58
N ILE A 20 11.13 0.74 -2.48
CA ILE A 20 10.88 -0.70 -2.40
C ILE A 20 9.40 -1.01 -2.69
N ILE A 21 8.47 -0.26 -2.08
CA ILE A 21 7.02 -0.41 -2.34
C ILE A 21 6.72 -0.14 -3.82
N ASN A 22 7.31 0.88 -4.41
CA ASN A 22 7.11 1.20 -5.82
C ASN A 22 7.68 0.12 -6.75
N CYS A 23 8.84 -0.46 -6.42
CA CYS A 23 9.42 -1.57 -7.19
C CYS A 23 8.54 -2.83 -7.18
N MET A 24 7.76 -3.06 -6.12
CA MET A 24 6.82 -4.19 -6.08
C MET A 24 5.71 -4.07 -7.13
N GLN A 25 5.37 -2.86 -7.58
CA GLN A 25 4.38 -2.66 -8.65
C GLN A 25 4.84 -3.32 -9.96
N GLU A 26 6.13 -3.23 -10.28
CA GLU A 26 6.74 -3.84 -11.47
C GLU A 26 6.73 -5.37 -11.42
N MET A 27 6.64 -5.96 -10.22
CA MET A 27 6.59 -7.40 -10.03
C MET A 27 5.17 -7.97 -10.20
N LEU A 28 4.12 -7.16 -10.06
CA LEU A 28 2.73 -7.64 -10.09
C LEU A 28 2.37 -8.49 -11.32
N PRO A 29 2.81 -8.15 -12.56
CA PRO A 29 2.45 -8.93 -13.75
C PRO A 29 3.04 -10.35 -13.76
N VAL A 30 4.10 -10.63 -13.01
CA VAL A 30 4.76 -11.95 -12.98
C VAL A 30 4.37 -12.78 -11.75
N LEU A 31 3.61 -12.22 -10.83
CA LEU A 31 3.13 -12.91 -9.64
C LEU A 31 1.74 -13.50 -9.87
N ASP A 32 1.53 -14.74 -9.44
CA ASP A 32 0.20 -15.34 -9.45
C ASP A 32 -0.70 -14.74 -8.35
N ASN A 33 -2.02 -14.85 -8.54
CA ASN A 33 -3.00 -14.29 -7.59
C ASN A 33 -2.88 -14.82 -6.16
N THR A 34 -2.41 -16.06 -5.97
CA THR A 34 -2.21 -16.65 -4.64
C THR A 34 -1.05 -15.96 -3.93
N THR A 35 0.03 -15.71 -4.65
CA THR A 35 1.19 -14.95 -4.15
C THR A 35 0.83 -13.49 -3.85
N VAL A 36 0.03 -12.85 -4.71
CA VAL A 36 -0.43 -11.47 -4.45
C VAL A 36 -1.35 -11.41 -3.24
N VAL A 37 -2.39 -12.25 -3.19
CA VAL A 37 -3.42 -12.20 -2.14
C VAL A 37 -2.91 -12.68 -0.78
N GLY A 38 -1.99 -13.64 -0.75
CA GLY A 38 -1.45 -14.20 0.48
C GLY A 38 -0.27 -13.37 1.01
N PRO A 39 0.97 -13.72 0.61
CA PRO A 39 2.17 -13.13 1.20
C PRO A 39 2.34 -11.63 0.90
N LEU A 40 2.02 -11.17 -0.32
CA LEU A 40 2.29 -9.76 -0.68
C LEU A 40 1.36 -8.79 0.06
N LEU A 41 0.04 -9.00 0.02
CA LEU A 41 -0.91 -8.14 0.76
C LEU A 41 -0.61 -8.11 2.26
N LYS A 42 -0.22 -9.26 2.83
CA LYS A 42 0.19 -9.34 4.24
C LYS A 42 1.42 -8.47 4.51
N ALA A 43 2.49 -8.61 3.72
CA ALA A 43 3.71 -7.83 3.90
C ALA A 43 3.48 -6.31 3.75
N LEU A 44 2.65 -5.90 2.79
CA LEU A 44 2.28 -4.49 2.60
C LEU A 44 1.46 -3.95 3.78
N THR A 45 0.54 -4.76 4.33
CA THR A 45 -0.25 -4.37 5.51
C THR A 45 0.64 -4.24 6.74
N GLU A 46 1.59 -5.15 6.93
CA GLU A 46 2.54 -5.11 8.04
C GLU A 46 3.51 -3.93 7.94
N THR A 47 3.70 -3.34 6.76
CA THR A 47 4.59 -2.18 6.58
C THR A 47 4.15 -0.99 7.44
N THR A 48 2.84 -0.75 7.59
CA THR A 48 2.34 0.36 8.44
C THR A 48 2.61 0.17 9.93
N THR A 49 2.84 -1.07 10.38
CA THR A 49 3.23 -1.36 11.77
C THR A 49 4.67 -0.98 12.06
N THR A 50 5.51 -0.94 11.01
CA THR A 50 6.94 -0.60 11.10
C THR A 50 7.20 0.86 10.71
N ASP A 51 6.36 1.43 9.84
CA ASP A 51 6.45 2.81 9.37
C ASP A 51 5.08 3.37 9.00
N SER A 52 4.56 4.25 9.84
CA SER A 52 3.30 4.95 9.62
C SER A 52 3.49 6.33 8.99
N SER A 53 4.69 6.68 8.52
CA SER A 53 4.92 7.98 7.91
C SER A 53 4.02 8.19 6.68
N SER A 54 3.57 9.42 6.49
CA SER A 54 2.61 9.75 5.44
C SER A 54 3.12 9.43 4.03
N GLN A 55 4.45 9.46 3.81
CA GLN A 55 5.07 9.04 2.55
C GLN A 55 4.93 7.52 2.30
N VAL A 56 5.07 6.70 3.34
CA VAL A 56 4.89 5.25 3.23
C VAL A 56 3.42 4.93 3.02
N VAL A 57 2.52 5.56 3.77
CA VAL A 57 1.07 5.36 3.62
C VAL A 57 0.58 5.76 2.23
N ALA A 58 1.09 6.86 1.67
CA ALA A 58 0.80 7.26 0.30
C ALA A 58 1.29 6.20 -0.72
N ALA A 59 2.52 5.71 -0.59
CA ALA A 59 3.06 4.67 -1.46
C ALA A 59 2.26 3.35 -1.35
N LEU A 60 1.79 3.00 -0.15
CA LEU A 60 0.92 1.85 0.08
C LEU A 60 -0.43 2.01 -0.63
N GLY A 61 -1.03 3.19 -0.59
CA GLY A 61 -2.26 3.49 -1.34
C GLY A 61 -2.10 3.23 -2.84
N GLU A 62 -1.01 3.72 -3.44
CA GLU A 62 -0.72 3.55 -4.87
C GLU A 62 -0.54 2.07 -5.26
N ILE A 63 0.21 1.29 -4.49
CA ILE A 63 0.36 -0.14 -4.80
C ILE A 63 -0.94 -0.93 -4.60
N TYR A 64 -1.77 -0.59 -3.61
CA TYR A 64 -3.07 -1.24 -3.46
C TYR A 64 -3.98 -0.96 -4.65
N GLU A 65 -3.94 0.23 -5.24
CA GLU A 65 -4.63 0.54 -6.50
C GLU A 65 -4.20 -0.42 -7.62
N LYS A 66 -2.88 -0.59 -7.80
CA LYS A 66 -2.33 -1.51 -8.81
C LYS A 66 -2.68 -2.97 -8.55
N ILE A 67 -2.66 -3.40 -7.30
CA ILE A 67 -3.09 -4.76 -6.92
C ILE A 67 -4.57 -4.96 -7.24
N SER A 68 -5.41 -3.98 -6.93
CA SER A 68 -6.84 -4.02 -7.26
C SER A 68 -7.07 -4.11 -8.78
N GLU A 69 -6.29 -3.37 -9.56
CA GLU A 69 -6.31 -3.44 -11.03
C GLU A 69 -5.97 -4.83 -11.55
N ASN A 70 -4.95 -5.47 -10.98
CA ASN A 70 -4.49 -6.79 -11.40
C ASN A 70 -5.44 -7.92 -10.99
N LEU A 71 -6.00 -7.87 -9.77
CA LEU A 71 -6.81 -8.96 -9.20
C LEU A 71 -8.28 -8.93 -9.64
N GLY A 72 -8.78 -7.77 -10.07
CA GLY A 72 -10.17 -7.58 -10.48
C GLY A 72 -11.18 -7.52 -9.32
N ALA A 73 -12.42 -7.14 -9.66
CA ALA A 73 -13.43 -6.67 -8.71
C ALA A 73 -13.71 -7.60 -7.53
N LYS A 74 -13.84 -8.92 -7.75
CA LYS A 74 -14.17 -9.88 -6.67
C LYS A 74 -13.07 -9.92 -5.59
N LEU A 75 -11.81 -9.96 -6.01
CA LEU A 75 -10.67 -9.99 -5.10
C LEU A 75 -10.38 -8.60 -4.52
N THR A 76 -10.62 -7.53 -5.28
CA THR A 76 -10.63 -6.15 -4.75
C THR A 76 -11.57 -6.04 -3.55
N ALA A 77 -12.82 -6.49 -3.70
CA ALA A 77 -13.83 -6.41 -2.65
C ALA A 77 -13.46 -7.17 -1.38
N THR A 78 -12.89 -8.37 -1.54
CA THR A 78 -12.71 -9.32 -0.42
C THR A 78 -11.31 -9.29 0.18
N LYS A 79 -10.31 -8.77 -0.53
CA LYS A 79 -8.89 -8.83 -0.15
C LYS A 79 -8.22 -7.46 -0.10
N VAL A 80 -8.43 -6.61 -1.12
CA VAL A 80 -7.70 -5.34 -1.23
C VAL A 80 -8.35 -4.23 -0.42
N LEU A 81 -9.68 -4.04 -0.53
CA LEU A 81 -10.42 -3.02 0.22
C LEU A 81 -10.20 -3.10 1.74
N PRO A 82 -10.22 -4.29 2.37
CA PRO A 82 -9.89 -4.42 3.80
C PRO A 82 -8.47 -3.95 4.17
N CYS A 83 -7.50 -4.03 3.25
CA CYS A 83 -6.11 -3.60 3.49
C CYS A 83 -5.91 -2.10 3.30
N VAL A 84 -6.57 -1.49 2.31
CA VAL A 84 -6.37 -0.06 1.99
C VAL A 84 -7.24 0.87 2.85
N THR A 85 -8.44 0.44 3.26
CA THR A 85 -9.36 1.27 4.06
C THR A 85 -8.73 1.79 5.37
N PRO A 86 -8.00 0.96 6.15
CA PRO A 86 -7.35 1.43 7.37
C PRO A 86 -6.31 2.54 7.17
N LEU A 87 -5.75 2.70 5.96
CA LEU A 87 -4.79 3.77 5.68
C LEU A 87 -5.38 5.16 5.88
N MET A 88 -6.69 5.33 5.66
CA MET A 88 -7.39 6.60 5.85
C MET A 88 -7.42 7.09 7.31
N ALA A 89 -7.16 6.19 8.27
CA ALA A 89 -7.14 6.51 9.69
C ALA A 89 -5.76 6.96 10.20
N ASN A 90 -4.77 7.08 9.30
CA ASN A 90 -3.43 7.53 9.68
C ASN A 90 -3.43 9.04 10.01
N GLU A 91 -2.97 9.39 11.21
CA GLU A 91 -2.97 10.76 11.74
C GLU A 91 -1.92 11.68 11.13
N ASP A 92 -0.89 11.13 10.49
CA ASP A 92 0.21 11.89 9.88
C ASP A 92 -0.11 12.35 8.44
N LEU A 93 -1.26 11.95 7.89
CA LEU A 93 -1.68 12.33 6.54
C LEU A 93 -2.06 13.82 6.47
N THR A 94 -1.54 14.51 5.47
CA THR A 94 -2.10 15.79 5.06
C THR A 94 -3.47 15.58 4.39
N PHE A 95 -4.31 16.62 4.36
CA PHE A 95 -5.60 16.57 3.66
C PHE A 95 -5.47 16.15 2.19
N GLU A 96 -4.40 16.59 1.51
CA GLU A 96 -4.12 16.20 0.13
C GLU A 96 -3.82 14.70 0.00
N GLN A 97 -2.97 14.16 0.88
CA GLN A 97 -2.64 12.74 0.90
C GLN A 97 -3.86 11.88 1.25
N TRP A 98 -4.65 12.31 2.23
CA TRP A 98 -5.91 11.66 2.59
C TRP A 98 -6.91 11.64 1.43
N ASN A 99 -7.12 12.78 0.76
CA ASN A 99 -8.01 12.87 -0.40
C ASN A 99 -7.58 11.95 -1.53
N ARG A 100 -6.27 11.80 -1.75
CA ARG A 100 -5.74 10.87 -2.74
C ARG A 100 -6.08 9.43 -2.40
N ILE A 101 -5.87 9.01 -1.15
CA ILE A 101 -6.22 7.66 -0.68
C ILE A 101 -7.74 7.43 -0.78
N ASN A 102 -8.54 8.43 -0.41
CA ASN A 102 -10.00 8.38 -0.55
C ASN A 102 -10.43 8.21 -2.03
N GLY A 103 -9.78 8.91 -2.95
CA GLY A 103 -10.01 8.76 -4.40
C GLY A 103 -9.72 7.34 -4.89
N ILE A 104 -8.60 6.76 -4.45
CA ILE A 104 -8.23 5.37 -4.75
C ILE A 104 -9.31 4.40 -4.24
N ILE A 105 -9.72 4.53 -2.99
CA ILE A 105 -10.74 3.66 -2.38
C ILE A 105 -12.08 3.80 -3.10
N THR A 106 -12.49 5.03 -3.41
CA THR A 106 -13.74 5.28 -4.17
C THR A 106 -13.69 4.60 -5.53
N GLY A 107 -12.58 4.74 -6.27
CA GLY A 107 -12.41 4.07 -7.57
C GLY A 107 -12.42 2.55 -7.49
N MET A 108 -11.92 1.96 -6.39
CA MET A 108 -12.06 0.52 -6.13
C MET A 108 -13.52 0.13 -5.86
N VAL A 109 -14.24 0.89 -5.03
CA VAL A 109 -15.65 0.64 -4.71
C VAL A 109 -16.51 0.72 -5.96
N ASP A 110 -16.35 1.75 -6.79
CA ASP A 110 -17.10 1.93 -8.03
C ASP A 110 -16.91 0.73 -8.98
N ARG A 111 -15.69 0.20 -9.06
CA ARG A 111 -15.38 -1.00 -9.84
C ARG A 111 -16.08 -2.25 -9.31
N VAL A 112 -16.15 -2.39 -7.98
CA VAL A 112 -16.85 -3.49 -7.32
C VAL A 112 -18.36 -3.41 -7.55
N VAL A 113 -18.94 -2.21 -7.41
CA VAL A 113 -20.37 -1.96 -7.68
C VAL A 113 -20.70 -2.28 -9.13
N SER A 114 -19.92 -1.75 -10.07
CA SER A 114 -20.10 -1.99 -11.51
C SER A 114 -19.98 -3.46 -11.92
N TRP A 115 -19.24 -4.27 -11.15
CA TRP A 115 -19.16 -5.72 -11.37
C TRP A 115 -20.36 -6.47 -10.79
N ARG A 116 -20.93 -6.00 -9.68
CA ARG A 116 -22.11 -6.62 -9.04
C ARG A 116 -23.39 -6.41 -9.85
N GLU A 117 -23.48 -5.33 -10.60
CA GLU A 117 -24.64 -4.98 -11.43
C GLU A 117 -24.66 -5.70 -12.79
N LYS A 118 -23.62 -6.48 -13.11
CA LYS A 118 -23.51 -7.31 -14.32
C LYS A 118 -23.85 -8.76 -14.02
#